data_AF-A0A2T2ZKU1-F1
#
_entry.id   AF-A0A2T2ZKU1-F1
#
_cell.length_a   1.000
_cell.length_b   1.000
_cell.length_c   1.000
_cell.angle_alpha   90.00
_cell.angle_beta   90.00
_cell.angle_gamma   90.00
#
_symmetry.space_group_name_H-M   'P 1'
#
loop_
_entity.id
_entity.type
_entity.pdbx_description
1 polymer ?
#
loop_
_entity_poly.entity_id
_entity_poly.type
_entity_poly.pdbx_seq_one_letter_code
_entity_poly.pdbx_strand_id
1 'polypeptide(L)'
;MTTFSDDTRTPAAPPGAVADHAHVGDIVGALGVIRQHDGLGGRSRMQRLRMLAAVIGPGLIVMVGDNDAGGVATYAQAGQNYGMALLWTLVLLIPVLYVNQEMVVRLGAVAGVGHARLIFARFGKFWGAFSVGDLFVVNALTIVTEFIGVAMALSYFGLPKAVSVPLAAVALFAVVAGGSFRRWESLMMTLIAVNIVLFPMALLVHPSVSGTAHGLIPSLPGGLSSTLLLIIVAIVGTTVAPWQLFFQQSNIVDKRITPRWIRYERIDLWLGIVVVMAGAITIMAATAYGLSGTGPAGGFTDAGAVAAGLRAHAGPVVGALFAIVLLDASLIGANAVGLATTYTLGDTLGRRHSLHWKVSEAPGFYAGYAALLTVAAAISFSPDHVLGLITQGVQALAGVLLPSATVFLVLLCNDRAVLGPWVNTLRQNICAAIIVWALVLLSAALTAATFFPGLSARTLEFGLGGGVLAGLVAGAVALLAHGRTRRRCAAVTAARFGDLDPGQVRDLDHDAERAELAGDRDSFRTPALHTLERPSFTPLRTAGMLALRGYLLVAVVLVVVKIVESIG
;
A
#
# COMPACT_ATOMS: atom_id res chain seq x y z
N MET A 1 -0.46 -61.14 -9.03
CA MET A 1 -1.79 -60.77 -8.50
C MET A 1 -1.58 -60.47 -7.01
N THR A 2 -1.61 -59.27 -6.47
CA THR A 2 -2.06 -57.94 -6.92
C THR A 2 -1.38 -56.94 -5.99
N THR A 3 -0.64 -56.00 -6.56
CA THR A 3 -0.06 -54.82 -5.92
C THR A 3 -1.18 -53.82 -5.59
N PHE A 4 -1.33 -53.43 -4.31
CA PHE A 4 -2.13 -52.27 -3.95
C PHE A 4 -1.35 -51.00 -4.32
N SER A 5 -1.93 -50.20 -5.21
CA SER A 5 -1.44 -48.87 -5.56
C SER A 5 -1.58 -47.95 -4.35
N ASP A 6 -0.49 -47.33 -3.93
CA ASP A 6 -0.54 -46.21 -3.00
C ASP A 6 -1.03 -44.99 -3.78
N ASP A 7 -2.32 -44.70 -3.58
CA ASP A 7 -3.06 -43.63 -4.22
C ASP A 7 -2.52 -42.28 -3.72
N THR A 8 -2.13 -41.41 -4.64
CA THR A 8 -1.65 -40.05 -4.40
C THR A 8 -2.74 -39.22 -3.74
N ARG A 9 -2.88 -39.30 -2.42
CA ARG A 9 -3.72 -38.39 -1.64
C ARG A 9 -3.07 -37.02 -1.63
N THR A 10 -3.56 -36.13 -2.49
CA THR A 10 -3.54 -34.68 -2.22
C THR A 10 -3.96 -34.46 -0.77
N PRO A 11 -3.17 -33.75 0.07
CA PRO A 11 -3.55 -33.53 1.45
C PRO A 11 -4.89 -32.79 1.49
N ALA A 12 -5.79 -33.23 2.39
CA ALA A 12 -7.14 -32.69 2.50
C ALA A 12 -7.10 -31.18 2.73
N ALA A 13 -7.91 -30.42 1.96
CA ALA A 13 -7.92 -28.97 2.02
C ALA A 13 -8.00 -28.47 3.48
N PRO A 14 -7.16 -27.51 3.90
CA PRO A 14 -7.15 -27.02 5.27
C PRO A 14 -8.53 -26.42 5.63
N PRO A 15 -8.99 -26.58 6.89
CA PRO A 15 -10.30 -26.07 7.31
C PRO A 15 -10.36 -24.54 7.18
N GLY A 16 -11.40 -24.02 6.50
CA GLY A 16 -11.65 -22.58 6.31
C GLY A 16 -11.37 -22.07 4.90
N ALA A 17 -11.15 -20.76 4.75
CA ALA A 17 -10.86 -20.13 3.47
C ALA A 17 -9.43 -20.38 2.94
N VAL A 18 -8.52 -20.88 3.78
CA VAL A 18 -7.09 -21.01 3.46
C VAL A 18 -6.90 -21.90 2.24
N ALA A 19 -6.12 -21.41 1.26
CA ALA A 19 -5.99 -22.07 -0.03
C ALA A 19 -5.04 -23.28 -0.02
N ASP A 20 -4.06 -23.31 0.87
CA ASP A 20 -2.93 -24.25 0.83
C ASP A 20 -2.35 -24.51 2.24
N HIS A 21 -1.82 -25.70 2.48
CA HIS A 21 -1.08 -26.07 3.68
C HIS A 21 0.19 -25.23 3.89
N ALA A 22 0.75 -24.65 2.81
CA ALA A 22 1.86 -23.72 2.91
C ALA A 22 1.56 -22.51 3.83
N HIS A 23 0.29 -22.14 3.96
CA HIS A 23 -0.18 -21.01 4.77
C HIS A 23 -0.66 -21.41 6.18
N VAL A 24 -0.43 -22.66 6.59
CA VAL A 24 -0.78 -23.16 7.93
C VAL A 24 0.47 -23.67 8.64
N GLY A 25 0.63 -23.32 9.91
CA GLY A 25 1.73 -23.79 10.75
C GLY A 25 2.34 -22.68 11.61
N ASP A 26 3.59 -22.87 12.00
CA ASP A 26 4.34 -21.94 12.85
C ASP A 26 4.62 -20.62 12.14
N ILE A 27 4.63 -19.52 12.91
CA ILE A 27 5.10 -18.22 12.43
C ILE A 27 6.62 -18.28 12.42
N VAL A 28 7.21 -18.27 11.23
CA VAL A 28 8.67 -18.31 11.03
C VAL A 28 9.10 -16.98 10.44
N GLY A 29 9.48 -16.06 11.33
CA GLY A 29 9.96 -14.74 10.95
C GLY A 29 11.48 -14.64 10.89
N ALA A 30 11.97 -13.54 10.31
CA ALA A 30 13.37 -13.15 10.31
C ALA A 30 13.94 -13.05 11.73
N LEU A 31 13.17 -12.46 12.65
CA LEU A 31 13.62 -12.14 14.02
C LEU A 31 13.15 -13.16 15.08
N GLY A 32 12.50 -14.26 14.69
CA GLY A 32 12.09 -15.30 15.64
C GLY A 32 11.10 -16.32 15.09
N VAL A 33 10.72 -17.27 15.94
CA VAL A 33 9.73 -18.32 15.63
C VAL A 33 8.70 -18.39 16.75
N ILE A 34 7.42 -18.48 16.39
CA ILE A 34 6.31 -18.73 17.32
C ILE A 34 5.61 -20.01 16.88
N ARG A 35 5.46 -20.97 17.80
CA ARG A 35 4.76 -22.21 17.49
C ARG A 35 3.26 -22.00 17.45
N GLN A 36 2.55 -22.79 16.64
CA GLN A 36 1.10 -22.66 16.47
C GLN A 36 0.30 -22.69 17.80
N HIS A 37 0.79 -23.45 18.78
CA HIS A 37 0.19 -23.61 20.11
C HIS A 37 0.65 -22.57 21.14
N ASP A 38 1.58 -21.69 20.80
CA ASP A 38 2.01 -20.63 21.72
C ASP A 38 0.91 -19.57 21.86
N GLY A 39 0.57 -19.29 23.12
CA GLY A 39 -0.37 -18.23 23.51
C GLY A 39 0.28 -17.13 24.34
N LEU A 40 -0.46 -16.01 24.48
CA LEU A 40 -0.06 -14.80 25.21
C LEU A 40 -0.20 -14.92 26.75
N GLY A 41 -0.90 -15.93 27.25
CA GLY A 41 -1.17 -16.15 28.68
C GLY A 41 0.09 -16.46 29.49
N GLY A 42 0.23 -15.85 30.67
CA GLY A 42 1.31 -16.15 31.63
C GLY A 42 2.73 -15.75 31.19
N ARG A 43 2.90 -15.02 30.08
CA ARG A 43 4.22 -14.67 29.53
C ARG A 43 4.84 -13.43 30.18
N SER A 44 6.15 -13.48 30.43
CA SER A 44 6.93 -12.32 30.91
C SER A 44 7.06 -11.23 29.85
N ARG A 45 7.43 -10.00 30.25
CA ARG A 45 7.66 -8.88 29.31
C ARG A 45 8.68 -9.22 28.22
N MET A 46 9.76 -9.90 28.58
CA MET A 46 10.80 -10.33 27.63
C MET A 46 10.28 -11.36 26.62
N GLN A 47 9.45 -12.31 27.06
CA GLN A 47 8.83 -13.29 26.16
C GLN A 47 7.86 -12.61 25.17
N ARG A 48 7.07 -11.65 25.64
CA ARG A 48 6.19 -10.84 24.77
C ARG A 48 6.98 -10.03 23.74
N LEU A 49 8.12 -9.47 24.12
CA LEU A 49 8.99 -8.74 23.20
C LEU A 49 9.60 -9.66 22.13
N ARG A 50 10.01 -10.88 22.50
CA ARG A 50 10.50 -11.90 21.54
C ARG A 50 9.40 -12.35 20.58
N MET A 51 8.18 -12.51 21.08
CA MET A 51 7.02 -12.81 20.23
C MET A 51 6.70 -11.64 19.29
N LEU A 52 6.75 -10.40 19.79
CA LEU A 52 6.59 -9.22 18.95
C LEU A 52 7.66 -9.18 17.84
N ALA A 53 8.94 -9.41 18.18
CA ALA A 53 10.01 -9.49 17.19
C ALA A 53 9.74 -10.55 16.10
N ALA A 54 9.26 -11.74 16.49
CA ALA A 54 8.91 -12.77 15.52
C ALA A 54 7.73 -12.39 14.58
N VAL A 55 6.79 -11.58 15.07
CA VAL A 55 5.65 -11.08 14.28
C VAL A 55 6.03 -9.90 13.39
N ILE A 56 6.89 -9.00 13.86
CA ILE A 56 7.38 -7.83 13.10
C ILE A 56 7.94 -8.25 11.73
N GLY A 57 7.46 -7.60 10.67
CA GLY A 57 7.79 -7.98 9.30
C GLY A 57 6.85 -7.38 8.27
N PRO A 58 5.63 -7.90 8.13
CA PRO A 58 4.75 -7.55 7.03
C PRO A 58 4.45 -6.05 6.95
N GLY A 59 4.08 -5.44 8.08
CA GLY A 59 3.82 -4.00 8.21
C GLY A 59 5.07 -3.17 7.94
N LEU A 60 6.20 -3.52 8.54
CA LEU A 60 7.43 -2.77 8.39
C LEU A 60 7.98 -2.84 6.94
N ILE A 61 7.93 -4.01 6.29
CA ILE A 61 8.35 -4.20 4.90
C ILE A 61 7.42 -3.44 3.94
N VAL A 62 6.10 -3.51 4.11
CA VAL A 62 5.19 -2.79 3.20
C VAL A 62 5.31 -1.27 3.33
N MET A 63 5.56 -0.76 4.54
CA MET A 63 5.70 0.67 4.76
C MET A 63 7.03 1.18 4.22
N VAL A 64 8.14 0.52 4.51
CA VAL A 64 9.45 0.97 3.99
C VAL A 64 9.55 0.76 2.48
N GLY A 65 8.92 -0.29 1.94
CA GLY A 65 8.83 -0.50 0.49
C GLY A 65 8.02 0.55 -0.26
N ASP A 66 7.31 1.45 0.43
CA ASP A 66 6.63 2.60 -0.16
C ASP A 66 7.59 3.76 -0.49
N ASN A 67 8.72 3.83 0.22
CA ASN A 67 9.86 4.68 -0.15
C ASN A 67 10.66 3.97 -1.26
N ASP A 68 9.98 3.51 -2.31
CA ASP A 68 10.58 2.90 -3.49
C ASP A 68 11.34 3.94 -4.34
N ALA A 69 11.91 3.54 -5.48
CA ALA A 69 12.67 4.47 -6.32
C ALA A 69 11.84 5.69 -6.73
N GLY A 70 10.54 5.50 -7.00
CA GLY A 70 9.66 6.59 -7.37
C GLY A 70 9.25 7.45 -6.18
N GLY A 71 9.13 6.89 -4.97
CA GLY A 71 8.98 7.63 -3.73
C GLY A 71 10.19 8.52 -3.44
N VAL A 72 11.40 7.97 -3.51
CA VAL A 72 12.64 8.74 -3.36
C VAL A 72 12.68 9.89 -4.38
N ALA A 73 12.36 9.63 -5.64
CA ALA A 73 12.30 10.66 -6.68
C ALA A 73 11.24 11.73 -6.39
N THR A 74 10.04 11.34 -5.95
CA THR A 74 8.92 12.25 -5.67
C THR A 74 9.21 13.14 -4.46
N TYR A 75 9.75 12.59 -3.37
CA TYR A 75 10.13 13.38 -2.19
C TYR A 75 11.32 14.29 -2.47
N ALA A 76 12.28 13.82 -3.27
CA ALA A 76 13.40 14.63 -3.76
C ALA A 76 12.92 15.78 -4.64
N GLN A 77 11.98 15.53 -5.54
CA GLN A 77 11.35 16.56 -6.37
C GLN A 77 10.60 17.58 -5.52
N ALA A 78 9.83 17.12 -4.52
CA ALA A 78 9.10 18.00 -3.63
C ALA A 78 10.03 18.93 -2.84
N GLY A 79 11.13 18.38 -2.30
CA GLY A 79 12.13 19.17 -1.60
C GLY A 79 12.91 20.13 -2.51
N GLN A 80 13.36 19.67 -3.69
CA GLN A 80 14.12 20.49 -4.63
C GLN A 80 13.30 21.63 -5.24
N ASN A 81 12.02 21.39 -5.55
CA ASN A 81 11.18 22.37 -6.25
C ASN A 81 10.39 23.28 -5.30
N TYR A 82 9.97 22.77 -4.15
CA TYR A 82 9.07 23.48 -3.24
C TYR A 82 9.61 23.60 -1.81
N GLY A 83 10.84 23.15 -1.55
CA GLY A 83 11.39 23.11 -0.20
C GLY A 83 10.55 22.23 0.73
N MET A 84 10.38 22.67 1.98
CA MET A 84 9.57 21.96 2.96
C MET A 84 8.07 22.30 2.88
N ALA A 85 7.63 23.12 1.91
CA ALA A 85 6.24 23.61 1.85
C ALA A 85 5.18 22.50 1.68
N LEU A 86 5.57 21.33 1.15
CA LEU A 86 4.70 20.18 0.94
C LEU A 86 4.71 19.16 2.08
N LEU A 87 5.46 19.40 3.17
CA LEU A 87 5.56 18.47 4.30
C LEU A 87 4.20 18.16 4.95
N TRP A 88 3.28 19.12 4.99
CA TRP A 88 1.92 18.90 5.53
C TRP A 88 1.16 17.77 4.81
N THR A 89 1.44 17.55 3.52
CA THR A 89 0.80 16.49 2.73
C THR A 89 1.21 15.11 3.23
N LEU A 90 2.50 14.92 3.53
CA LEU A 90 3.05 13.72 4.15
C LEU A 90 2.40 13.45 5.51
N VAL A 91 2.33 14.46 6.38
CA VAL A 91 1.74 14.31 7.73
C VAL A 91 0.25 13.94 7.65
N LEU A 92 -0.48 14.50 6.67
CA LEU A 92 -1.88 14.17 6.45
C LEU A 92 -2.09 12.72 5.99
N LEU A 93 -1.09 12.10 5.37
CA LEU A 93 -1.14 10.70 4.91
C LEU A 93 -0.92 9.69 6.03
N ILE A 94 -0.40 10.07 7.21
CA ILE A 94 -0.24 9.18 8.37
C ILE A 94 -1.56 8.47 8.76
N PRO A 95 -2.69 9.17 9.00
CA PRO A 95 -3.96 8.52 9.30
C PRO A 95 -4.50 7.72 8.10
N VAL A 96 -4.22 8.15 6.86
CA VAL A 96 -4.63 7.43 5.64
C VAL A 96 -3.95 6.07 5.59
N LEU A 97 -2.63 6.06 5.75
CA LEU A 97 -1.80 4.86 5.86
C LEU A 97 -2.31 3.95 6.96
N TYR A 98 -2.42 4.46 8.19
CA TYR A 98 -2.83 3.61 9.31
C TYR A 98 -4.20 2.95 9.09
N VAL A 99 -5.20 3.70 8.62
CA VAL A 99 -6.55 3.16 8.41
C VAL A 99 -6.58 2.12 7.30
N ASN A 100 -5.95 2.39 6.16
CA ASN A 100 -5.92 1.45 5.04
C ASN A 100 -5.16 0.17 5.38
N GLN A 101 -3.96 0.31 5.94
CA GLN A 101 -3.10 -0.84 6.20
C GLN A 101 -3.61 -1.66 7.39
N GLU A 102 -4.24 -1.05 8.39
CA GLU A 102 -4.88 -1.80 9.49
C GLU A 102 -6.07 -2.63 9.00
N MET A 103 -6.84 -2.12 8.03
CA MET A 103 -7.90 -2.88 7.36
C MET A 103 -7.33 -4.10 6.63
N VAL A 104 -6.20 -3.94 5.93
CA VAL A 104 -5.48 -5.03 5.26
C VAL A 104 -4.96 -6.06 6.27
N VAL A 105 -4.41 -5.61 7.40
CA VAL A 105 -3.95 -6.49 8.49
C VAL A 105 -5.09 -7.36 8.98
N ARG A 106 -6.26 -6.78 9.28
CA ARG A 106 -7.44 -7.55 9.70
C ARG A 106 -7.88 -8.52 8.62
N LEU A 107 -7.91 -8.07 7.37
CA LEU A 107 -8.37 -8.89 6.25
C LEU A 107 -7.45 -10.10 6.03
N GLY A 108 -6.14 -9.91 5.97
CA GLY A 108 -5.17 -11.00 5.82
C GLY A 108 -5.17 -11.94 7.02
N ALA A 109 -5.13 -11.37 8.23
CA ALA A 109 -5.05 -12.14 9.46
C ALA A 109 -6.35 -12.87 9.81
N VAL A 110 -7.51 -12.52 9.24
CA VAL A 110 -8.79 -13.23 9.46
C VAL A 110 -9.11 -14.16 8.30
N ALA A 111 -9.01 -13.66 7.05
CA ALA A 111 -9.39 -14.39 5.85
C ALA A 111 -8.40 -15.48 5.45
N GLY A 112 -7.11 -15.32 5.74
CA GLY A 112 -6.10 -16.35 5.44
C GLY A 112 -5.92 -16.62 3.93
N VAL A 113 -6.32 -15.67 3.09
CA VAL A 113 -6.22 -15.72 1.63
C VAL A 113 -5.77 -14.36 1.09
N GLY A 114 -5.19 -14.33 -0.11
CA GLY A 114 -4.77 -13.08 -0.74
C GLY A 114 -5.94 -12.19 -1.20
N HIS A 115 -5.63 -10.91 -1.42
CA HIS A 115 -6.61 -9.87 -1.66
C HIS A 115 -7.39 -10.08 -2.96
N ALA A 116 -6.67 -10.42 -4.03
CA ALA A 116 -7.25 -10.68 -5.34
C ALA A 116 -8.27 -11.82 -5.29
N ARG A 117 -7.95 -12.93 -4.61
CA ARG A 117 -8.87 -14.06 -4.47
C ARG A 117 -10.18 -13.68 -3.79
N LEU A 118 -10.12 -12.83 -2.75
CA LEU A 118 -11.33 -12.32 -2.09
C LEU A 118 -12.18 -11.47 -3.03
N ILE A 119 -11.58 -10.56 -3.80
CA ILE A 119 -12.32 -9.72 -4.75
C ILE A 119 -13.06 -10.60 -5.76
N PHE A 120 -12.39 -11.59 -6.36
CA PHE A 120 -13.02 -12.49 -7.32
C PHE A 120 -14.12 -13.35 -6.70
N ALA A 121 -13.92 -13.85 -5.47
CA ALA A 121 -14.90 -14.67 -4.78
C ALA A 121 -16.17 -13.87 -4.43
N ARG A 122 -16.01 -12.65 -3.89
CA ARG A 122 -17.11 -11.84 -3.37
C ARG A 122 -17.79 -11.00 -4.46
N PHE A 123 -17.04 -10.35 -5.34
CA PHE A 123 -17.59 -9.42 -6.34
C PHE A 123 -17.70 -10.00 -7.75
N GLY A 124 -17.18 -11.21 -7.99
CA GLY A 124 -17.25 -11.90 -9.27
C GLY A 124 -16.17 -11.48 -10.27
N LYS A 125 -16.14 -12.17 -11.41
CA LYS A 125 -15.04 -12.08 -12.39
C LYS A 125 -14.87 -10.68 -13.01
N PHE A 126 -15.97 -9.97 -13.22
CA PHE A 126 -15.94 -8.65 -13.86
C PHE A 126 -15.22 -7.60 -13.00
N TRP A 127 -15.64 -7.46 -11.73
CA TRP A 127 -15.00 -6.52 -10.80
C TRP A 127 -13.62 -7.00 -10.35
N GLY A 128 -13.41 -8.32 -10.25
CA GLY A 128 -12.09 -8.91 -10.03
C GLY A 128 -11.09 -8.55 -11.13
N ALA A 129 -11.48 -8.73 -12.40
CA ALA A 129 -10.63 -8.41 -13.54
C ALA A 129 -10.33 -6.90 -13.63
N PHE A 130 -11.30 -6.05 -13.30
CA PHE A 130 -11.09 -4.60 -13.23
C PHE A 130 -10.03 -4.25 -12.17
N SER A 131 -10.23 -4.67 -10.92
CA SER A 131 -9.31 -4.34 -9.83
C SER A 131 -7.89 -4.88 -10.04
N VAL A 132 -7.78 -6.08 -10.60
CA VAL A 132 -6.47 -6.74 -10.81
C VAL A 132 -5.79 -6.27 -12.09
N GLY A 133 -6.55 -5.94 -13.14
CA GLY A 133 -6.00 -5.42 -14.39
C GLY A 133 -5.24 -4.11 -14.17
N ASP A 134 -5.86 -3.17 -13.45
CA ASP A 134 -5.24 -1.88 -13.11
C ASP A 134 -3.96 -2.09 -12.29
N LEU A 135 -3.97 -3.03 -11.33
CA LEU A 135 -2.82 -3.38 -10.51
C LEU A 135 -1.66 -3.92 -11.35
N PHE A 136 -1.91 -4.83 -12.29
CA PHE A 136 -0.85 -5.42 -13.13
C PHE A 136 -0.11 -4.36 -13.94
N VAL A 137 -0.85 -3.40 -14.52
CA VAL A 137 -0.25 -2.33 -15.32
C VAL A 137 0.60 -1.42 -14.44
N VAL A 138 0.06 -0.94 -13.32
CA VAL A 138 0.81 -0.06 -12.40
C VAL A 138 2.05 -0.77 -11.88
N ASN A 139 1.92 -2.00 -11.38
CA ASN A 139 3.05 -2.73 -10.82
C ASN A 139 4.14 -2.99 -11.84
N ALA A 140 3.79 -3.34 -13.08
CA ALA A 140 4.77 -3.54 -14.13
C ALA A 140 5.57 -2.25 -14.37
N LEU A 141 4.89 -1.10 -14.46
CA LEU A 141 5.54 0.18 -14.64
C LEU A 141 6.33 0.63 -13.41
N THR A 142 5.85 0.37 -12.19
CA THR A 142 6.60 0.61 -10.95
C THR A 142 7.90 -0.16 -10.95
N ILE A 143 7.93 -1.43 -11.34
CA ILE A 143 9.18 -2.21 -11.42
C ILE A 143 10.13 -1.61 -12.47
N VAL A 144 9.63 -1.01 -13.56
CA VAL A 144 10.50 -0.23 -14.47
C VAL A 144 11.14 0.93 -13.72
N THR A 145 10.37 1.69 -12.95
CA THR A 145 10.87 2.80 -12.09
C THR A 145 11.94 2.30 -11.11
N GLU A 146 11.78 1.12 -10.53
CA GLU A 146 12.80 0.53 -9.66
C GLU A 146 14.11 0.24 -10.41
N PHE A 147 14.04 -0.33 -11.62
CA PHE A 147 15.25 -0.54 -12.43
C PHE A 147 15.90 0.77 -12.90
N ILE A 148 15.11 1.82 -13.13
CA ILE A 148 15.62 3.18 -13.39
C ILE A 148 16.39 3.68 -12.17
N GLY A 149 15.83 3.52 -10.96
CA GLY A 149 16.50 3.85 -9.69
C GLY A 149 17.82 3.11 -9.49
N VAL A 150 17.84 1.79 -9.72
CA VAL A 150 19.07 0.97 -9.69
C VAL A 150 20.12 1.51 -10.65
N ALA A 151 19.73 1.81 -11.89
CA ALA A 151 20.65 2.30 -12.91
C ALA A 151 21.26 3.65 -12.51
N MET A 152 20.45 4.60 -12.03
CA MET A 152 20.93 5.91 -11.58
C MET A 152 21.86 5.80 -10.37
N ALA A 153 21.47 5.00 -9.37
CA ALA A 153 22.24 4.83 -8.16
C ALA A 153 23.60 4.16 -8.41
N LEU A 154 23.65 3.10 -9.21
CA LEU A 154 24.91 2.41 -9.52
C LEU A 154 25.78 3.20 -10.51
N SER A 155 25.18 3.96 -11.43
CA SER A 155 25.92 4.87 -12.30
C SER A 155 26.61 5.98 -11.52
N TYR A 156 26.06 6.43 -10.38
CA TYR A 156 26.74 7.36 -9.48
C TYR A 156 28.08 6.80 -8.96
N PHE A 157 28.16 5.48 -8.74
CA PHE A 157 29.38 4.78 -8.34
C PHE A 157 30.25 4.34 -9.52
N GLY A 158 29.90 4.75 -10.76
CA GLY A 158 30.65 4.43 -11.97
C GLY A 158 30.32 3.08 -12.61
N LEU A 159 29.28 2.38 -12.13
CA LEU A 159 28.84 1.13 -12.76
C LEU A 159 27.87 1.44 -13.93
N PRO A 160 28.18 1.00 -15.16
CA PRO A 160 27.33 1.28 -16.31
C PRO A 160 26.00 0.53 -16.22
N LYS A 161 24.92 1.17 -16.70
CA LYS A 161 23.56 0.63 -16.77
C LYS A 161 23.47 -0.79 -17.35
N ALA A 162 24.30 -1.08 -18.36
CA ALA A 162 24.39 -2.39 -19.01
C ALA A 162 24.79 -3.54 -18.06
N VAL A 163 25.48 -3.24 -16.96
CA VAL A 163 25.86 -4.22 -15.94
C VAL A 163 24.89 -4.14 -14.75
N SER A 164 24.57 -2.93 -14.30
CA SER A 164 23.73 -2.65 -13.14
C SER A 164 22.34 -3.30 -13.22
N VAL A 165 21.65 -3.14 -14.36
CA VAL A 165 20.28 -3.63 -14.54
C VAL A 165 20.20 -5.16 -14.57
N PRO A 166 20.97 -5.88 -15.41
CA PRO A 166 20.96 -7.35 -15.40
C PRO A 166 21.42 -7.94 -14.07
N LEU A 167 22.43 -7.33 -13.43
CA LEU A 167 22.91 -7.77 -12.12
C LEU A 167 21.81 -7.71 -11.07
N ALA A 168 21.08 -6.59 -11.01
CA ALA A 168 19.96 -6.44 -10.10
C ALA A 168 18.84 -7.44 -10.42
N ALA A 169 18.47 -7.61 -11.70
CA ALA A 169 17.43 -8.58 -12.08
C ALA A 169 17.78 -10.01 -11.63
N VAL A 170 19.03 -10.42 -11.83
CA VAL A 170 19.54 -11.74 -11.38
C VAL A 170 19.55 -11.83 -9.86
N ALA A 171 20.02 -10.80 -9.16
CA ALA A 171 20.06 -10.78 -7.70
C ALA A 171 18.65 -10.88 -7.08
N LEU A 172 17.70 -10.08 -7.57
CA LEU A 172 16.30 -10.11 -7.14
C LEU A 172 15.68 -11.49 -7.37
N PHE A 173 15.87 -12.05 -8.58
CA PHE A 173 15.37 -13.39 -8.88
C PHE A 173 15.97 -14.45 -7.96
N ALA A 174 17.29 -14.41 -7.72
CA ALA A 174 17.98 -15.39 -6.87
C ALA A 174 17.47 -15.37 -5.43
N VAL A 175 17.18 -14.19 -4.89
CA VAL A 175 16.62 -14.02 -3.55
C VAL A 175 15.26 -14.71 -3.44
N VAL A 176 14.36 -14.44 -4.39
CA VAL A 176 13.01 -15.00 -4.41
C VAL A 176 13.07 -16.51 -4.67
N ALA A 177 13.87 -16.95 -5.64
CA ALA A 177 14.07 -18.36 -6.01
C ALA A 177 14.64 -19.23 -4.89
N GLY A 178 15.20 -18.63 -3.83
CA GLY A 178 15.68 -19.32 -2.64
C GLY A 178 14.61 -20.13 -1.89
N GLY A 179 13.31 -19.90 -2.18
CA GLY A 179 12.17 -20.72 -1.72
C GLY A 179 12.02 -20.77 -0.21
N SER A 180 12.44 -19.71 0.49
CA SER A 180 12.40 -19.65 1.95
C SER A 180 11.96 -18.26 2.39
N PHE A 181 10.71 -18.14 2.83
CA PHE A 181 10.15 -16.90 3.38
C PHE A 181 11.08 -16.23 4.40
N ARG A 182 11.64 -17.01 5.34
CA ARG A 182 12.58 -16.50 6.35
C ARG A 182 13.81 -15.81 5.76
N ARG A 183 14.40 -16.37 4.70
CA ARG A 183 15.61 -15.81 4.08
C ARG A 183 15.28 -14.52 3.33
N TRP A 184 14.17 -14.53 2.61
CA TRP A 184 13.64 -13.34 1.93
C TRP A 184 13.33 -12.23 2.95
N GLU A 185 12.63 -12.55 4.04
CA GLU A 185 12.28 -11.57 5.07
C GLU A 185 13.52 -11.03 5.79
N SER A 186 14.50 -11.88 6.10
CA SER A 186 15.78 -11.43 6.67
C SER A 186 16.55 -10.49 5.74
N LEU A 187 16.51 -10.71 4.43
CA LEU A 187 17.09 -9.76 3.47
C LEU A 187 16.34 -8.43 3.50
N MET A 188 15.02 -8.44 3.43
CA MET A 188 14.22 -7.20 3.51
C MET A 188 14.51 -6.44 4.80
N MET A 189 14.60 -7.11 5.94
CA MET A 189 15.00 -6.50 7.21
C MET A 189 16.40 -5.89 7.17
N THR A 190 17.33 -6.52 6.44
CA THR A 190 18.70 -6.00 6.27
C THR A 190 18.69 -4.73 5.43
N LEU A 191 17.96 -4.71 4.31
CA LEU A 191 17.78 -3.52 3.47
C LEU A 191 17.10 -2.40 4.27
N ILE A 192 16.07 -2.71 5.04
CA ILE A 192 15.43 -1.73 5.92
C ILE A 192 16.40 -1.21 6.99
N ALA A 193 17.31 -2.04 7.51
CA ALA A 193 18.34 -1.55 8.42
C ALA A 193 19.34 -0.60 7.73
N VAL A 194 19.60 -0.76 6.42
CA VAL A 194 20.43 0.18 5.63
C VAL A 194 19.82 1.58 5.61
N ASN A 195 18.49 1.74 5.71
CA ASN A 195 17.84 3.05 5.81
C ASN A 195 18.31 3.90 7.00
N ILE A 196 19.06 3.35 7.97
CA ILE A 196 19.75 4.13 9.00
C ILE A 196 20.69 5.20 8.40
N VAL A 197 21.16 5.02 7.16
CA VAL A 197 21.98 6.02 6.45
C VAL A 197 21.24 7.34 6.17
N LEU A 198 19.91 7.35 6.25
CA LEU A 198 19.11 8.57 6.18
C LEU A 198 19.47 9.55 7.30
N PHE A 199 19.74 9.07 8.52
CA PHE A 199 20.08 9.93 9.66
C PHE A 199 21.36 10.76 9.44
N PRO A 200 22.53 10.19 9.10
CA PRO A 200 23.71 10.99 8.80
C PRO A 200 23.49 11.88 7.57
N MET A 201 22.76 11.43 6.55
CA MET A 201 22.43 12.27 5.39
C MET A 201 21.63 13.51 5.80
N ALA A 202 20.63 13.36 6.67
CA ALA A 202 19.84 14.46 7.21
C ALA A 202 20.71 15.45 8.01
N LEU A 203 21.61 14.95 8.86
CA LEU A 203 22.43 15.80 9.72
C LEU A 203 23.45 16.63 8.93
N LEU A 204 24.03 16.05 7.88
CA LEU A 204 25.06 16.70 7.06
C LEU A 204 24.55 17.86 6.22
N VAL A 205 23.25 17.91 5.90
CA VAL A 205 22.63 19.03 5.17
C VAL A 205 22.20 20.19 6.08
N HIS A 206 22.43 20.08 7.40
CA HIS A 206 22.10 21.10 8.41
C HIS A 206 20.67 21.67 8.27
N PRO A 207 19.63 20.83 8.43
CA PRO A 207 18.25 21.23 8.17
C PRO A 207 17.79 22.25 9.20
N SER A 208 17.10 23.30 8.73
CA SER A 208 16.48 24.27 9.63
C SER A 208 15.25 23.66 10.30
N VAL A 209 15.28 23.52 11.62
CA VAL A 209 14.14 23.03 12.41
C VAL A 209 12.92 23.95 12.23
N SER A 210 13.15 25.27 12.24
CA SER A 210 12.08 26.25 12.01
C SER A 210 11.51 26.16 10.60
N GLY A 211 12.36 26.05 9.57
CA GLY A 211 11.90 25.90 8.18
C GLY A 211 11.12 24.60 7.96
N THR A 212 11.55 23.51 8.58
CA THR A 212 10.85 22.22 8.53
C THR A 212 9.52 22.30 9.25
N ALA A 213 9.47 22.91 10.45
CA ALA A 213 8.23 23.09 11.20
C ALA A 213 7.21 23.97 10.46
N HIS A 214 7.66 25.00 9.73
CA HIS A 214 6.78 25.80 8.88
C HIS A 214 6.13 24.98 7.76
N GLY A 215 6.80 23.94 7.27
CA GLY A 215 6.25 23.00 6.30
C GLY A 215 5.04 22.20 6.79
N LEU A 216 4.82 22.13 8.10
CA LEU A 216 3.64 21.48 8.69
C LEU A 216 2.35 22.29 8.49
N ILE A 217 2.49 23.59 8.21
CA ILE A 217 1.35 24.46 7.95
C ILE A 217 0.96 24.28 6.48
N PRO A 218 -0.32 23.93 6.18
CA PRO A 218 -0.78 23.79 4.81
C PRO A 218 -0.48 25.04 3.98
N SER A 219 0.30 24.86 2.92
CA SER A 219 0.64 25.92 1.98
C SER A 219 0.64 25.38 0.55
N LEU A 220 0.27 26.25 -0.39
CA LEU A 220 0.21 25.95 -1.82
C LEU A 220 1.12 26.96 -2.54
N PRO A 221 2.44 26.71 -2.55
CA PRO A 221 3.41 27.64 -3.12
C PRO A 221 3.13 27.88 -4.61
N GLY A 222 2.99 29.14 -5.00
CA GLY A 222 2.63 29.52 -6.37
C GLY A 222 1.15 29.35 -6.74
N GLY A 223 0.29 28.99 -5.79
CA GLY A 223 -1.14 28.74 -6.02
C GLY A 223 -1.44 27.36 -6.61
N LEU A 224 -2.73 26.99 -6.68
CA LEU A 224 -3.15 25.73 -7.31
C LEU A 224 -2.83 25.74 -8.80
N SER A 225 -1.86 24.91 -9.20
CA SER A 225 -1.51 24.61 -10.58
C SER A 225 -1.59 23.11 -10.84
N SER A 226 -1.69 22.71 -12.10
CA SER A 226 -1.66 21.30 -12.50
C SER A 226 -0.36 20.61 -12.08
N THR A 227 0.80 21.30 -12.16
CA THR A 227 2.10 20.80 -11.71
C THR A 227 2.11 20.55 -10.19
N LEU A 228 1.59 21.49 -9.40
CA LEU A 228 1.50 21.34 -7.94
C LEU A 228 0.52 20.21 -7.56
N LEU A 229 -0.62 20.11 -8.25
CA LEU A 229 -1.58 19.02 -8.02
C LEU A 229 -0.98 17.67 -8.41
N LEU A 230 -0.21 17.60 -9.49
CA LEU A 230 0.47 16.38 -9.94
C LEU A 230 1.45 15.90 -8.88
N ILE A 231 2.29 16.78 -8.33
CA ILE A 231 3.24 16.37 -7.28
C ILE A 231 2.54 15.99 -5.97
N ILE A 232 1.44 16.67 -5.59
CA ILE A 232 0.65 16.28 -4.41
C ILE A 232 0.02 14.90 -4.62
N VAL A 233 -0.54 14.64 -5.80
CA VAL A 233 -1.09 13.31 -6.14
C VAL A 233 0.00 12.26 -6.23
N ALA A 234 1.19 12.60 -6.74
CA ALA A 234 2.34 11.70 -6.75
C ALA A 234 2.78 11.36 -5.32
N ILE A 235 2.86 12.34 -4.41
CA ILE A 235 3.14 12.12 -2.98
C ILE A 235 2.09 11.18 -2.37
N VAL A 236 0.81 11.39 -2.67
CA VAL A 236 -0.27 10.50 -2.20
C VAL A 236 -0.13 9.10 -2.78
N GLY A 237 0.16 8.99 -4.09
CA GLY A 237 0.27 7.72 -4.80
C GLY A 237 1.45 6.87 -4.37
N THR A 238 2.60 7.49 -4.10
CA THR A 238 3.79 6.80 -3.59
C THR A 238 3.73 6.49 -2.10
N THR A 239 2.85 7.14 -1.33
CA THR A 239 2.71 6.89 0.11
C THR A 239 1.52 5.96 0.42
N VAL A 240 0.66 5.70 -0.56
CA VAL A 240 -0.41 4.72 -0.41
C VAL A 240 -0.60 4.09 -1.78
N ALA A 241 0.22 3.10 -2.10
CA ALA A 241 0.19 2.47 -3.39
C ALA A 241 -0.79 1.27 -3.40
N PRO A 242 -1.56 1.05 -4.49
CA PRO A 242 -2.48 -0.09 -4.59
C PRO A 242 -1.82 -1.45 -4.30
N TRP A 243 -0.57 -1.63 -4.72
CA TRP A 243 0.17 -2.88 -4.53
C TRP A 243 0.39 -3.25 -3.07
N GLN A 244 0.49 -2.26 -2.17
CA GLN A 244 0.68 -2.48 -0.74
C GLN A 244 -0.46 -3.32 -0.16
N LEU A 245 -1.71 -3.06 -0.59
CA LEU A 245 -2.89 -3.77 -0.09
C LEU A 245 -2.84 -5.26 -0.44
N PHE A 246 -2.40 -5.59 -1.65
CA PHE A 246 -2.29 -6.96 -2.13
C PHE A 246 -1.07 -7.66 -1.51
N PHE A 247 0.05 -6.95 -1.44
CA PHE A 247 1.30 -7.46 -0.90
C PHE A 247 1.21 -7.73 0.59
N GLN A 248 0.83 -6.74 1.41
CA GLN A 248 0.77 -6.88 2.87
C GLN A 248 -0.18 -8.01 3.25
N GLN A 249 -1.35 -8.10 2.60
CA GLN A 249 -2.29 -9.19 2.86
C GLN A 249 -1.65 -10.56 2.59
N SER A 250 -1.01 -10.70 1.42
CA SER A 250 -0.36 -11.97 1.03
C SER A 250 0.82 -12.29 1.94
N ASN A 251 1.56 -11.28 2.39
CA ASN A 251 2.70 -11.43 3.28
C ASN A 251 2.26 -11.87 4.70
N ILE A 252 1.17 -11.32 5.22
CA ILE A 252 0.55 -11.74 6.48
C ILE A 252 0.09 -13.20 6.40
N VAL A 253 -0.46 -13.61 5.26
CA VAL A 253 -0.89 -14.99 4.99
C VAL A 253 0.31 -15.93 4.89
N ASP A 254 1.36 -15.56 4.15
CA ASP A 254 2.60 -16.34 4.06
C ASP A 254 3.31 -16.44 5.41
N LYS A 255 3.30 -15.38 6.22
CA LYS A 255 3.84 -15.40 7.59
C LYS A 255 2.94 -16.14 8.59
N ARG A 256 1.75 -16.59 8.14
CA ARG A 256 0.79 -17.42 8.91
C ARG A 256 0.23 -16.70 10.14
N ILE A 257 0.08 -15.40 10.02
CA ILE A 257 -0.44 -14.56 11.09
C ILE A 257 -1.94 -14.84 11.27
N THR A 258 -2.35 -14.88 12.53
CA THR A 258 -3.72 -15.22 12.93
C THR A 258 -4.36 -14.08 13.74
N PRO A 259 -5.69 -14.02 13.92
CA PRO A 259 -6.36 -12.87 14.51
C PRO A 259 -5.82 -12.51 15.91
N ARG A 260 -5.44 -13.52 16.70
CA ARG A 260 -4.79 -13.34 18.02
C ARG A 260 -3.54 -12.44 18.01
N TRP A 261 -2.86 -12.31 16.86
CA TRP A 261 -1.63 -11.53 16.68
C TRP A 261 -1.85 -10.17 16.04
N ILE A 262 -3.10 -9.79 15.69
CA ILE A 262 -3.41 -8.48 15.07
C ILE A 262 -2.91 -7.32 15.93
N ARG A 263 -2.90 -7.44 17.26
CA ARG A 263 -2.38 -6.40 18.15
C ARG A 263 -0.87 -6.17 17.96
N TYR A 264 -0.11 -7.22 17.67
CA TYR A 264 1.33 -7.12 17.42
C TYR A 264 1.59 -6.60 16.01
N GLU A 265 0.79 -7.03 15.03
CA GLU A 265 0.82 -6.44 13.68
C GLU A 265 0.48 -4.95 13.65
N ARG A 266 -0.43 -4.47 14.51
CA ARG A 266 -0.67 -3.02 14.64
C ARG A 266 0.54 -2.26 15.15
N ILE A 267 1.36 -2.87 16.01
CA ILE A 267 2.62 -2.28 16.47
C ILE A 267 3.63 -2.30 15.32
N ASP A 268 3.74 -3.42 14.59
CA ASP A 268 4.57 -3.54 13.39
C ASP A 268 4.23 -2.46 12.35
N LEU A 269 2.93 -2.27 12.09
CA LEU A 269 2.44 -1.22 11.22
C LEU A 269 2.84 0.18 11.70
N TRP A 270 2.67 0.48 12.99
CA TRP A 270 3.08 1.78 13.55
C TRP A 270 4.58 2.03 13.42
N LEU A 271 5.41 1.01 13.67
CA LEU A 271 6.85 1.09 13.48
C LEU A 271 7.19 1.37 12.01
N GLY A 272 6.54 0.64 11.09
CA GLY A 272 6.67 0.88 9.65
C GLY A 272 6.32 2.31 9.25
N ILE A 273 5.17 2.82 9.73
CA ILE A 273 4.72 4.21 9.46
C ILE A 273 5.75 5.21 9.96
N VAL A 274 6.30 5.04 11.16
CA VAL A 274 7.33 5.97 11.68
C VAL A 274 8.58 5.96 10.80
N VAL A 275 9.05 4.78 10.37
CA VAL A 275 10.26 4.66 9.53
C VAL A 275 10.04 5.26 8.14
N VAL A 276 8.93 4.93 7.46
CA VAL A 276 8.65 5.46 6.11
C VAL A 276 8.51 6.98 6.13
N MET A 277 7.78 7.53 7.10
CA MET A 277 7.59 8.98 7.24
C MET A 277 8.89 9.69 7.56
N ALA A 278 9.70 9.14 8.47
CA ALA A 278 11.01 9.70 8.78
C ALA A 278 11.93 9.71 7.53
N GLY A 279 11.89 8.64 6.72
CA GLY A 279 12.62 8.56 5.46
C GLY A 279 12.17 9.59 4.43
N ALA A 280 10.87 9.68 4.17
CA ALA A 280 10.30 10.65 3.23
C ALA A 280 10.63 12.09 3.61
N ILE A 281 10.48 12.44 4.90
CA ILE A 281 10.82 13.77 5.43
C ILE A 281 12.31 14.05 5.29
N THR A 282 13.15 13.05 5.53
CA THR A 282 14.61 13.17 5.42
C THR A 282 15.05 13.41 3.97
N ILE A 283 14.49 12.68 3.01
CA ILE A 283 14.79 12.85 1.58
C ILE A 283 14.37 14.25 1.11
N MET A 284 13.16 14.68 1.52
CA MET A 284 12.66 16.03 1.23
C MET A 284 13.56 17.11 1.85
N ALA A 285 13.98 16.95 3.11
CA ALA A 285 14.89 17.88 3.77
C ALA A 285 16.29 17.89 3.13
N ALA A 286 16.84 16.72 2.79
CA ALA A 286 18.14 16.60 2.14
C ALA A 286 18.20 17.39 0.83
N THR A 287 17.16 17.30 0.02
CA THR A 287 17.06 18.05 -1.25
C THR A 287 16.70 19.52 -1.04
N ALA A 288 15.76 19.83 -0.13
CA ALA A 288 15.37 21.20 0.17
C ALA A 288 16.53 22.04 0.71
N TYR A 289 17.30 21.53 1.66
CA TYR A 289 18.40 22.27 2.28
C TYR A 289 19.71 22.08 1.52
N GLY A 290 20.02 20.87 1.07
CA GLY A 290 21.28 20.56 0.38
C GLY A 290 21.41 21.13 -1.03
N LEU A 291 20.29 21.48 -1.68
CA LEU A 291 20.28 22.14 -3.00
C LEU A 291 19.75 23.59 -2.95
N SER A 292 19.41 24.11 -1.77
CA SER A 292 18.90 25.48 -1.64
C SER A 292 19.91 26.52 -2.15
N GLY A 293 19.42 27.52 -2.90
CA GLY A 293 20.26 28.61 -3.41
C GLY A 293 21.25 28.22 -4.51
N THR A 294 21.12 27.02 -5.09
CA THR A 294 21.98 26.52 -6.17
C THR A 294 21.29 26.61 -7.54
N GLY A 295 22.05 26.55 -8.63
CA GLY A 295 21.49 26.55 -10.00
C GLY A 295 20.45 25.45 -10.27
N PRO A 296 20.60 24.23 -9.72
CA PRO A 296 19.59 23.18 -9.78
C PRO A 296 18.31 23.41 -8.94
N ALA A 297 18.27 24.40 -8.05
CA ALA A 297 17.07 24.65 -7.23
C ALA A 297 15.85 24.95 -8.12
N GLY A 298 14.71 24.31 -7.85
CA GLY A 298 13.50 24.48 -8.68
C GLY A 298 13.47 23.69 -9.99
N GLY A 299 14.57 22.98 -10.34
CA GLY A 299 14.73 22.29 -11.63
C GLY A 299 14.96 20.79 -11.50
N PHE A 300 14.10 20.08 -10.77
CA PHE A 300 14.17 18.62 -10.70
C PHE A 300 14.03 17.98 -12.09
N THR A 301 14.97 17.09 -12.43
CA THR A 301 14.90 16.23 -13.62
C THR A 301 14.69 14.78 -13.22
N ASP A 302 15.59 14.25 -12.39
CA ASP A 302 15.65 12.85 -11.97
C ASP A 302 16.46 12.69 -10.68
N ALA A 303 16.38 11.52 -10.05
CA ALA A 303 17.05 11.25 -8.78
C ALA A 303 18.58 11.11 -8.93
N GLY A 304 19.10 10.75 -10.10
CA GLY A 304 20.54 10.72 -10.37
C GLY A 304 21.15 12.12 -10.38
N ALA A 305 20.48 13.07 -11.03
CA ALA A 305 20.84 14.49 -11.04
C ALA A 305 20.80 15.08 -9.63
N VAL A 306 19.84 14.68 -8.79
CA VAL A 306 19.80 15.05 -7.37
C VAL A 306 21.04 14.54 -6.64
N ALA A 307 21.42 13.28 -6.81
CA ALA A 307 22.63 12.72 -6.18
C ALA A 307 23.91 13.48 -6.59
N ALA A 308 24.02 13.83 -7.88
CA ALA A 308 25.13 14.63 -8.42
C ALA A 308 25.11 16.08 -7.89
N GLY A 309 23.94 16.70 -7.80
CA GLY A 309 23.76 18.03 -7.22
C GLY A 309 24.16 18.07 -5.75
N LEU A 310 23.73 17.08 -4.97
CA LEU A 310 24.08 16.96 -3.56
C LEU A 310 25.58 16.71 -3.37
N ARG A 311 26.21 15.90 -4.23
CA ARG A 311 27.67 15.73 -4.27
C ARG A 311 28.39 17.06 -4.44
N ALA A 312 27.92 17.89 -5.36
CA ALA A 312 28.57 19.16 -5.70
C ALA A 312 28.43 20.22 -4.62
N HIS A 313 27.29 20.28 -3.91
CA HIS A 313 26.97 21.39 -3.00
C HIS A 313 26.99 21.02 -1.51
N ALA A 314 26.49 19.83 -1.16
CA ALA A 314 26.46 19.33 0.23
C ALA A 314 27.64 18.38 0.53
N GLY A 315 28.44 18.05 -0.47
CA GLY A 315 29.66 17.25 -0.35
C GLY A 315 29.50 15.80 -0.82
N PRO A 316 30.63 15.12 -1.09
CA PRO A 316 30.63 13.80 -1.72
C PRO A 316 29.96 12.72 -0.87
N VAL A 317 30.00 12.85 0.45
CA VAL A 317 29.34 11.92 1.38
C VAL A 317 27.83 11.99 1.22
N VAL A 318 27.23 13.18 1.17
CA VAL A 318 25.77 13.35 1.06
C VAL A 318 25.24 12.76 -0.24
N GLY A 319 25.91 13.05 -1.36
CA GLY A 319 25.54 12.46 -2.66
C GLY A 319 25.65 10.93 -2.67
N ALA A 320 26.68 10.37 -2.04
CA ALA A 320 26.85 8.92 -1.93
C ALA A 320 25.78 8.27 -1.04
N LEU A 321 25.44 8.89 0.09
CA LEU A 321 24.36 8.41 0.96
C LEU A 321 23.01 8.44 0.23
N PHE A 322 22.72 9.50 -0.53
CA PHE A 322 21.51 9.57 -1.34
C PHE A 322 21.46 8.47 -2.41
N ALA A 323 22.58 8.21 -3.10
CA ALA A 323 22.67 7.12 -4.07
C ALA A 323 22.47 5.73 -3.43
N ILE A 324 22.99 5.51 -2.21
CA ILE A 324 22.76 4.27 -1.44
C ILE A 324 21.28 4.13 -1.08
N VAL A 325 20.64 5.20 -0.60
CA VAL A 325 19.19 5.21 -0.30
C VAL A 325 18.38 4.89 -1.55
N LEU A 326 18.70 5.51 -2.68
CA LEU A 326 18.03 5.24 -3.95
C LEU A 326 18.19 3.79 -4.40
N LEU A 327 19.39 3.21 -4.26
CA LEU A 327 19.63 1.81 -4.56
C LEU A 327 18.83 0.87 -3.64
N ASP A 328 18.89 1.11 -2.33
CA ASP A 328 18.20 0.32 -1.32
C ASP A 328 16.68 0.33 -1.53
N ALA A 329 16.10 1.53 -1.68
CA ALA A 329 14.71 1.77 -2.07
C ALA A 329 14.31 0.95 -3.30
N SER A 330 15.14 1.01 -4.35
CA SER A 330 14.89 0.31 -5.60
C SER A 330 14.82 -1.21 -5.42
N LEU A 331 15.69 -1.77 -4.58
CA LEU A 331 15.76 -3.21 -4.33
C LEU A 331 14.60 -3.70 -3.46
N ILE A 332 14.16 -2.90 -2.48
CA ILE A 332 12.98 -3.22 -1.66
C ILE A 332 11.73 -3.15 -2.53
N GLY A 333 11.54 -2.05 -3.27
CA GLY A 333 10.39 -1.82 -4.16
C GLY A 333 10.25 -2.94 -5.20
N ALA A 334 11.33 -3.28 -5.92
CA ALA A 334 11.28 -4.29 -6.97
C ALA A 334 10.91 -5.69 -6.44
N ASN A 335 11.36 -6.03 -5.23
CA ASN A 335 10.96 -7.26 -4.56
C ASN A 335 9.49 -7.22 -4.14
N ALA A 336 9.08 -6.18 -3.42
CA ALA A 336 7.75 -6.09 -2.84
C ALA A 336 6.66 -6.02 -3.92
N VAL A 337 6.84 -5.15 -4.92
CA VAL A 337 5.90 -4.96 -6.04
C VAL A 337 5.86 -6.19 -6.94
N GLY A 338 7.02 -6.81 -7.24
CA GLY A 338 7.08 -8.02 -8.05
C GLY A 338 6.43 -9.23 -7.35
N LEU A 339 6.58 -9.34 -6.02
CA LEU A 339 5.86 -10.34 -5.24
C LEU A 339 4.36 -10.06 -5.17
N ALA A 340 3.94 -8.81 -4.96
CA ALA A 340 2.53 -8.41 -5.01
C ALA A 340 1.86 -8.87 -6.30
N THR A 341 2.57 -8.70 -7.42
CA THR A 341 2.12 -9.06 -8.76
C THR A 341 1.99 -10.56 -8.94
N THR A 342 3.00 -11.32 -8.52
CA THR A 342 3.03 -12.78 -8.70
C THR A 342 2.12 -13.52 -7.73
N TYR A 343 1.93 -13.00 -6.50
CA TYR A 343 0.87 -13.45 -5.60
C TYR A 343 -0.51 -13.23 -6.23
N THR A 344 -0.76 -12.03 -6.76
CA THR A 344 -2.03 -11.71 -7.43
C THR A 344 -2.27 -12.59 -8.66
N LEU A 345 -1.23 -12.89 -9.44
CA LEU A 345 -1.31 -13.81 -10.58
C LEU A 345 -1.64 -15.24 -10.12
N GLY A 346 -1.00 -15.72 -9.04
CA GLY A 346 -1.30 -17.02 -8.45
C GLY A 346 -2.74 -17.12 -7.94
N ASP A 347 -3.22 -16.07 -7.29
CA ASP A 347 -4.57 -15.96 -6.78
C ASP A 347 -5.63 -15.98 -7.88
N THR A 348 -5.41 -15.23 -8.95
CA THR A 348 -6.35 -15.15 -10.08
C THR A 348 -6.39 -16.43 -10.91
N LEU A 349 -5.24 -17.08 -11.11
CA LEU A 349 -5.15 -18.34 -11.85
C LEU A 349 -5.47 -19.58 -10.99
N GLY A 350 -5.64 -19.42 -9.68
CA GLY A 350 -5.86 -20.52 -8.75
C GLY A 350 -4.68 -21.49 -8.64
N ARG A 351 -3.47 -21.06 -9.04
CA ARG A 351 -2.25 -21.88 -8.99
C ARG A 351 -1.53 -21.71 -7.66
N ARG A 352 -0.64 -22.67 -7.34
CA ARG A 352 0.21 -22.57 -6.14
C ARG A 352 1.09 -21.32 -6.21
N HIS A 353 1.05 -20.53 -5.15
CA HIS A 353 1.83 -19.30 -5.01
C HIS A 353 2.13 -19.09 -3.53
N SER A 354 3.41 -19.12 -3.16
CA SER A 354 3.92 -18.82 -1.82
C SER A 354 5.43 -18.80 -1.89
N LEU A 355 6.08 -17.98 -1.07
CA LEU A 355 7.54 -18.02 -0.88
C LEU A 355 8.03 -19.29 -0.16
N HIS A 356 7.12 -20.12 0.36
CA HIS A 356 7.44 -21.41 0.95
C HIS A 356 7.67 -22.52 -0.08
N TRP A 357 7.16 -22.33 -1.30
CA TRP A 357 7.30 -23.31 -2.38
C TRP A 357 8.63 -23.14 -3.10
N LYS A 358 9.29 -24.25 -3.43
CA LYS A 358 10.50 -24.23 -4.28
C LYS A 358 10.11 -23.92 -5.73
N VAL A 359 11.11 -23.53 -6.53
CA VAL A 359 10.94 -23.26 -7.97
C VAL A 359 10.29 -24.44 -8.71
N SER A 360 10.64 -25.68 -8.32
CA SER A 360 10.05 -26.90 -8.89
C SER A 360 8.58 -27.12 -8.53
N GLU A 361 8.11 -26.57 -7.41
CA GLU A 361 6.77 -26.81 -6.86
C GLU A 361 5.77 -25.74 -7.30
N ALA A 362 6.25 -24.53 -7.63
CA ALA A 362 5.45 -23.41 -8.12
C ALA A 362 6.08 -22.74 -9.34
N PRO A 363 6.34 -23.46 -10.45
CA PRO A 363 7.07 -22.90 -11.60
C PRO A 363 6.37 -21.69 -12.24
N GLY A 364 5.03 -21.64 -12.21
CA GLY A 364 4.28 -20.50 -12.73
C GLY A 364 4.48 -19.20 -11.94
N PHE A 365 4.68 -19.30 -10.62
CA PHE A 365 4.94 -18.15 -9.76
C PHE A 365 6.30 -17.52 -10.09
N TYR A 366 7.34 -18.35 -10.14
CA TYR A 366 8.71 -17.92 -10.44
C TYR A 366 8.89 -17.51 -11.90
N ALA A 367 8.24 -18.19 -12.85
CA ALA A 367 8.27 -17.79 -14.26
C ALA A 367 7.58 -16.44 -14.48
N GLY A 368 6.44 -16.19 -13.81
CA GLY A 368 5.79 -14.89 -13.81
C GLY A 368 6.67 -13.79 -13.24
N TYR A 369 7.37 -14.08 -12.13
CA TYR A 369 8.33 -13.15 -11.52
C TYR A 369 9.49 -12.83 -12.47
N ALA A 370 10.11 -13.86 -13.06
CA ALA A 370 11.21 -13.71 -14.01
C ALA A 370 10.80 -12.92 -15.25
N ALA A 371 9.62 -13.21 -15.81
CA ALA A 371 9.10 -12.49 -16.97
C ALA A 371 8.88 -11.01 -16.65
N LEU A 372 8.31 -10.70 -15.49
CA LEU A 372 8.10 -9.34 -15.03
C LEU A 372 9.41 -8.57 -14.87
N LEU A 373 10.41 -9.17 -14.21
CA LEU A 373 11.74 -8.58 -14.07
C LEU A 373 12.42 -8.38 -15.42
N THR A 374 12.30 -9.35 -16.33
CA THR A 374 12.94 -9.28 -17.66
C THR A 374 12.34 -8.17 -18.51
N VAL A 375 11.01 -8.07 -18.55
CA VAL A 375 10.30 -7.01 -19.28
C VAL A 375 10.64 -5.65 -18.70
N ALA A 376 10.60 -5.49 -17.38
CA ALA A 376 10.91 -4.21 -16.76
C ALA A 376 12.38 -3.81 -16.94
N ALA A 377 13.31 -4.77 -16.81
CA ALA A 377 14.72 -4.55 -17.11
C ALA A 377 14.93 -4.11 -18.56
N ALA A 378 14.26 -4.74 -19.53
CA ALA A 378 14.34 -4.37 -20.93
C ALA A 378 13.81 -2.96 -21.19
N ILE A 379 12.64 -2.60 -20.64
CA ILE A 379 12.07 -1.26 -20.78
C ILE A 379 12.98 -0.21 -20.14
N SER A 380 13.70 -0.54 -19.07
CA SER A 380 14.61 0.40 -18.43
C SER A 380 15.74 0.87 -19.35
N PHE A 381 16.09 0.15 -20.43
CA PHE A 381 17.05 0.59 -21.45
C PHE A 381 16.50 1.62 -22.45
N SER A 382 15.25 2.05 -22.29
CA SER A 382 14.67 3.13 -23.09
C SER A 382 15.43 4.46 -22.89
N PRO A 383 15.29 5.43 -23.81
CA PRO A 383 15.94 6.74 -23.72
C PRO A 383 15.56 7.52 -22.44
N ASP A 384 16.47 8.35 -21.94
CA ASP A 384 16.32 8.99 -20.61
C ASP A 384 15.05 9.85 -20.46
N HIS A 385 14.64 10.55 -21.53
CA HIS A 385 13.38 11.29 -21.51
C HIS A 385 12.16 10.39 -21.26
N VAL A 386 12.16 9.16 -21.81
CA VAL A 386 11.11 8.14 -21.56
C VAL A 386 11.12 7.68 -20.11
N LEU A 387 12.31 7.55 -19.50
CA LEU A 387 12.45 7.07 -18.12
C LEU A 387 11.95 8.09 -17.09
N GLY A 388 12.24 9.38 -17.30
CA GLY A 388 11.70 10.45 -16.45
C GLY A 388 10.17 10.47 -16.46
N LEU A 389 9.57 10.25 -17.63
CA LEU A 389 8.12 10.21 -17.82
C LEU A 389 7.47 9.02 -17.14
N ILE A 390 8.08 7.84 -17.27
CA ILE A 390 7.62 6.64 -16.57
C ILE A 390 7.68 6.90 -15.05
N THR A 391 8.78 7.44 -14.55
CA THR A 391 8.96 7.68 -13.10
C THR A 391 7.87 8.59 -12.52
N GLN A 392 7.65 9.77 -13.10
CA GLN A 392 6.64 10.72 -12.60
C GLN A 392 5.21 10.24 -12.89
N GLY A 393 5.00 9.68 -14.08
CA GLY A 393 3.69 9.24 -14.54
C GLY A 393 3.13 8.09 -13.74
N VAL A 394 3.97 7.13 -13.35
CA VAL A 394 3.58 5.98 -12.54
C VAL A 394 3.10 6.40 -11.16
N GLN A 395 3.75 7.37 -10.53
CA GLN A 395 3.37 7.83 -9.19
C GLN A 395 2.04 8.60 -9.20
N ALA A 396 1.84 9.44 -10.22
CA ALA A 396 0.54 10.07 -10.43
C ALA A 396 -0.57 9.04 -10.72
N LEU A 397 -0.28 8.03 -11.56
CA LEU A 397 -1.20 6.96 -11.88
C LEU A 397 -1.58 6.12 -10.66
N ALA A 398 -0.60 5.79 -9.80
CA ALA A 398 -0.84 5.10 -8.53
C ALA A 398 -1.80 5.90 -7.63
N GLY A 399 -1.59 7.22 -7.51
CA GLY A 399 -2.47 8.11 -6.74
C GLY A 399 -3.89 8.20 -7.31
N VAL A 400 -4.02 8.18 -8.63
CA VAL A 400 -5.34 8.20 -9.31
C VAL A 400 -6.09 6.88 -9.14
N LEU A 401 -5.39 5.74 -9.13
CA LEU A 401 -6.01 4.42 -9.02
C LEU A 401 -6.31 4.01 -7.57
N LEU A 402 -5.64 4.60 -6.58
CA LEU A 402 -5.81 4.32 -5.16
C LEU A 402 -7.27 4.33 -4.66
N PRO A 403 -8.15 5.28 -5.04
CA PRO A 403 -9.56 5.24 -4.64
C PRO A 403 -10.25 3.91 -4.94
N SER A 404 -9.97 3.29 -6.10
CA SER A 404 -10.59 2.00 -6.44
C SER A 404 -10.20 0.88 -5.50
N ALA A 405 -8.89 0.74 -5.26
CA ALA A 405 -8.34 -0.29 -4.40
C ALA A 405 -8.85 -0.12 -2.96
N THR A 406 -8.92 1.12 -2.49
CA THR A 406 -9.45 1.45 -1.17
C THR A 406 -10.96 1.15 -1.06
N VAL A 407 -11.76 1.43 -2.09
CA VAL A 407 -13.19 1.12 -2.10
C VAL A 407 -13.42 -0.39 -1.99
N PHE A 408 -12.70 -1.21 -2.76
CA PHE A 408 -12.80 -2.68 -2.65
C PHE A 408 -12.40 -3.18 -1.26
N LEU A 409 -11.33 -2.63 -0.69
CA LEU A 409 -10.91 -2.93 0.68
C LEU A 409 -12.01 -2.60 1.70
N VAL A 410 -12.60 -1.41 1.63
CA VAL A 410 -13.68 -1.00 2.54
C VAL A 410 -14.91 -1.89 2.38
N LEU A 411 -15.26 -2.29 1.16
CA LEU A 411 -16.38 -3.20 0.90
C LEU A 411 -16.12 -4.59 1.51
N LEU A 412 -14.91 -5.14 1.36
CA LEU A 412 -14.50 -6.41 1.97
C LEU A 412 -14.48 -6.31 3.50
N CYS A 413 -13.98 -5.20 4.06
CA CYS A 413 -13.94 -4.99 5.50
C CYS A 413 -15.32 -4.76 6.13
N ASN A 414 -16.35 -4.54 5.31
CA ASN A 414 -17.75 -4.46 5.73
C ASN A 414 -18.54 -5.75 5.48
N ASP A 415 -17.92 -6.75 4.87
CA ASP A 415 -18.56 -8.03 4.60
C ASP A 415 -18.50 -8.94 5.84
N ARG A 416 -19.64 -9.06 6.53
CA ARG A 416 -19.77 -9.91 7.73
C ARG A 416 -19.51 -11.39 7.43
N ALA A 417 -19.75 -11.86 6.21
CA ALA A 417 -19.47 -13.25 5.85
C ALA A 417 -17.96 -13.54 5.79
N VAL A 418 -17.15 -12.51 5.49
CA VAL A 418 -15.69 -12.61 5.42
C VAL A 418 -15.06 -12.33 6.79
N LEU A 419 -15.32 -11.16 7.38
CA LEU A 419 -14.63 -10.73 8.60
C LEU A 419 -15.35 -11.08 9.91
N GLY A 420 -16.61 -11.53 9.85
CA GLY A 420 -17.40 -11.84 11.04
C GLY A 420 -17.35 -10.71 12.07
N PRO A 421 -16.80 -10.94 13.28
CA PRO A 421 -16.75 -9.95 14.34
C PRO A 421 -15.71 -8.83 14.10
N TRP A 422 -14.84 -8.96 13.09
CA TRP A 422 -13.78 -7.98 12.75
C TRP A 422 -14.21 -6.91 11.74
N VAL A 423 -15.49 -6.89 11.34
CA VAL A 423 -16.02 -5.86 10.42
C VAL A 423 -15.81 -4.45 10.93
N ASN A 424 -15.72 -3.50 10.01
CA ASN A 424 -15.58 -2.09 10.34
C ASN A 424 -16.74 -1.58 11.21
N THR A 425 -16.36 -0.91 12.29
CA THR A 425 -17.29 -0.12 13.10
C THR A 425 -17.75 1.12 12.34
N LEU A 426 -18.83 1.75 12.79
CA LEU A 426 -19.32 3.00 12.20
C LEU A 426 -18.23 4.09 12.16
N ARG A 427 -17.41 4.20 13.22
CA ARG A 427 -16.31 5.17 13.27
C ARG A 427 -15.25 4.89 12.21
N GLN A 428 -14.84 3.63 12.06
CA GLN A 428 -13.89 3.23 11.02
C GLN A 428 -14.43 3.47 9.61
N ASN A 429 -15.73 3.22 9.39
CA ASN A 429 -16.37 3.52 8.10
C ASN A 429 -16.47 5.01 7.81
N ILE A 430 -16.71 5.86 8.82
CA ILE A 430 -16.67 7.32 8.64
C ILE A 430 -15.26 7.75 8.24
N CYS A 431 -14.22 7.30 8.95
CA CYS A 431 -12.83 7.61 8.61
C CYS A 431 -12.47 7.14 7.20
N ALA A 432 -12.79 5.89 6.86
CA ALA A 432 -12.53 5.34 5.54
C ALA A 432 -13.30 6.07 4.43
N ALA A 433 -14.55 6.48 4.68
CA ALA A 433 -15.34 7.26 3.72
C ALA A 433 -14.74 8.66 3.50
N ILE A 434 -14.26 9.33 4.55
CA ILE A 434 -13.56 10.62 4.44
C ILE A 434 -12.29 10.46 3.61
N ILE A 435 -11.51 9.42 3.87
CA ILE A 435 -10.28 9.11 3.11
C ILE A 435 -10.61 8.88 1.64
N VAL A 436 -11.53 7.97 1.33
CA VAL A 436 -11.94 7.67 -0.05
C VAL A 436 -12.45 8.94 -0.74
N TRP A 437 -13.27 9.75 -0.07
CA TRP A 437 -13.78 10.99 -0.64
C TRP A 437 -12.67 12.00 -0.92
N ALA A 438 -11.73 12.19 0.00
CA ALA A 438 -10.60 13.08 -0.19
C ALA A 438 -9.72 12.65 -1.36
N LEU A 439 -9.46 11.34 -1.50
CA LEU A 439 -8.69 10.78 -2.60
C LEU A 439 -9.40 10.94 -3.95
N VAL A 440 -10.72 10.67 -4.01
CA VAL A 440 -11.54 10.91 -5.21
C VAL A 440 -11.55 12.39 -5.58
N LEU A 441 -11.70 13.28 -4.60
CA LEU A 441 -11.74 14.72 -4.83
C LEU A 441 -10.39 15.25 -5.36
N LEU A 442 -9.28 14.81 -4.76
CA LEU A 442 -7.94 15.18 -5.21
C LEU A 442 -7.66 14.66 -6.62
N SER A 443 -8.00 13.39 -6.88
CA SER A 443 -7.88 12.77 -8.19
C SER A 443 -8.73 13.51 -9.23
N ALA A 444 -9.97 13.90 -8.88
CA ALA A 444 -10.86 14.62 -9.78
C ALA A 444 -10.35 16.04 -10.07
N ALA A 445 -9.75 16.70 -9.09
CA ALA A 445 -9.12 18.01 -9.27
C ALA A 445 -7.91 17.94 -10.21
N LEU A 446 -7.06 16.92 -10.08
CA LEU A 446 -5.97 16.67 -11.03
C LEU A 446 -6.52 16.40 -12.43
N THR A 447 -7.55 15.58 -12.53
CA THR A 447 -8.21 15.25 -13.80
C THR A 447 -8.78 16.51 -14.47
N ALA A 448 -9.46 17.38 -13.71
CA ALA A 448 -10.01 18.63 -14.22
C ALA A 448 -8.92 19.62 -14.63
N ALA A 449 -7.87 19.80 -13.82
CA ALA A 449 -6.73 20.65 -14.14
C ALA A 449 -5.96 20.16 -15.39
N THR A 450 -5.99 18.85 -15.63
CA THR A 450 -5.41 18.22 -16.82
C THR A 450 -6.29 18.45 -18.05
N PHE A 451 -7.61 18.26 -17.93
CA PHE A 451 -8.56 18.41 -19.04
C PHE A 451 -8.74 19.86 -19.48
N PHE A 452 -8.63 20.79 -18.54
CA PHE A 452 -8.82 22.22 -18.79
C PHE A 452 -7.59 23.00 -18.29
N PRO A 453 -6.49 23.05 -19.06
CA PRO A 453 -5.25 23.72 -18.66
C PRO A 453 -5.42 25.22 -18.37
N GLY A 454 -6.46 25.84 -18.94
CA GLY A 454 -6.83 27.24 -18.70
C GLY A 454 -7.64 27.49 -17.43
N LEU A 455 -7.92 26.48 -16.60
CA LEU A 455 -8.61 26.68 -15.33
C LEU A 455 -7.77 27.57 -14.41
N SER A 456 -8.37 28.67 -13.98
CA SER A 456 -7.74 29.51 -12.96
C SER A 456 -7.61 28.76 -11.64
N ALA A 457 -6.57 29.07 -10.86
CA ALA A 457 -6.39 28.52 -9.51
C ALA A 457 -7.66 28.69 -8.66
N ARG A 458 -8.34 29.84 -8.75
CA ARG A 458 -9.60 30.09 -8.03
C ARG A 458 -10.69 29.11 -8.42
N THR A 459 -10.81 28.74 -9.69
CA THR A 459 -11.83 27.78 -10.16
C THR A 459 -11.57 26.39 -9.57
N LEU A 460 -10.31 25.98 -9.49
CA LEU A 460 -9.92 24.73 -8.82
C LEU A 460 -10.20 24.79 -7.31
N GLU A 461 -9.90 25.91 -6.65
CA GLU A 461 -10.21 26.13 -5.23
C GLU A 461 -11.71 26.07 -4.95
N PHE A 462 -12.54 26.74 -5.77
CA PHE A 462 -14.00 26.66 -5.65
C PHE A 462 -14.53 25.26 -5.93
N GLY A 463 -13.96 24.56 -6.92
CA GLY A 463 -14.32 23.17 -7.22
C GLY A 463 -14.01 22.22 -6.06
N LEU A 464 -12.81 22.34 -5.48
CA LEU A 464 -12.40 21.59 -4.28
C LEU A 464 -13.29 21.94 -3.08
N GLY A 465 -13.53 23.22 -2.82
CA GLY A 465 -14.40 23.68 -1.73
C GLY A 465 -15.84 23.18 -1.86
N GLY A 466 -16.40 23.23 -3.08
CA GLY A 466 -17.70 22.67 -3.40
C GLY A 466 -17.76 21.15 -3.21
N GLY A 467 -16.70 20.44 -3.61
CA GLY A 467 -16.57 18.99 -3.38
C GLY A 467 -16.49 18.61 -1.90
N VAL A 468 -15.77 19.40 -1.08
CA VAL A 468 -15.75 19.22 0.39
C VAL A 468 -17.15 19.42 0.97
N LEU A 469 -17.85 20.50 0.60
CA LEU A 469 -19.21 20.78 1.07
C LEU A 469 -20.18 19.67 0.67
N ALA A 470 -20.12 19.20 -0.57
CA ALA A 470 -20.94 18.09 -1.06
C ALA A 470 -20.69 16.80 -0.26
N GLY A 471 -19.42 16.48 0.03
CA GLY A 471 -19.05 15.35 0.88
C GLY A 471 -19.60 15.46 2.30
N LEU A 472 -19.51 16.64 2.92
CA LEU A 472 -20.05 16.89 4.26
C LEU A 472 -21.58 16.74 4.29
N VAL A 473 -22.28 17.29 3.29
CA VAL A 473 -23.74 17.17 3.17
C VAL A 473 -24.14 15.71 2.96
N ALA A 474 -23.51 15.01 2.02
CA ALA A 474 -23.78 13.60 1.77
C ALA A 474 -23.52 12.72 3.00
N GLY A 475 -22.42 12.98 3.72
CA GLY A 475 -22.09 12.31 4.98
C GLY A 475 -23.12 12.57 6.08
N ALA A 476 -23.56 13.82 6.26
CA ALA A 476 -24.59 14.16 7.23
C ALA A 476 -25.92 13.48 6.91
N VAL A 477 -26.35 13.49 5.65
CA VAL A 477 -27.57 12.80 5.19
C VAL A 477 -27.46 11.30 5.43
N ALA A 478 -26.32 10.67 5.13
CA ALA A 478 -26.10 9.25 5.36
C ALA A 478 -26.15 8.88 6.85
N LEU A 479 -25.55 9.69 7.73
CA LEU A 479 -25.59 9.48 9.18
C LEU A 479 -27.00 9.62 9.75
N LEU A 480 -27.76 10.62 9.29
CA LEU A 480 -29.16 10.81 9.67
C LEU A 480 -30.05 9.65 9.19
N ALA A 481 -29.87 9.19 7.95
CA ALA A 481 -30.58 8.04 7.41
C ALA A 481 -30.26 6.74 8.17
N HIS A 482 -28.98 6.54 8.52
CA HIS A 482 -28.52 5.40 9.32
C HIS A 482 -29.13 5.43 10.73
N GLY A 483 -29.11 6.59 11.39
CA GLY A 483 -29.73 6.78 12.71
C GLY A 483 -31.23 6.51 12.71
N ARG A 484 -31.96 6.97 11.67
CA ARG A 484 -33.40 6.70 11.49
C ARG A 484 -33.68 5.22 11.32
N THR A 485 -32.88 4.52 10.52
CA THR A 485 -33.05 3.07 10.26
C THR A 485 -32.80 2.27 11.54
N ARG A 486 -31.72 2.56 12.26
CA ARG A 486 -31.42 1.93 13.56
C ARG A 486 -32.52 2.15 14.58
N ARG A 487 -33.05 3.38 14.71
CA ARG A 487 -34.18 3.68 15.61
C ARG A 487 -35.42 2.87 15.26
N ARG A 488 -35.72 2.69 13.97
CA ARG A 488 -36.85 1.85 13.51
C ARG A 488 -36.64 0.38 13.88
N CYS A 489 -35.46 -0.18 13.67
CA CYS A 489 -35.16 -1.57 14.05
C CYS A 489 -35.22 -1.78 15.56
N ALA A 490 -34.66 -0.85 16.35
CA ALA A 490 -34.72 -0.88 17.80
C ALA A 490 -36.18 -0.79 18.30
N ALA A 491 -37.00 0.07 17.69
CA ALA A 491 -38.42 0.20 18.04
C ALA A 491 -39.22 -1.09 17.73
N VAL A 492 -38.94 -1.74 16.60
CA VAL A 492 -39.56 -3.04 16.26
C VAL A 492 -39.13 -4.14 17.24
N THR A 493 -37.87 -4.14 17.65
CA THR A 493 -37.32 -5.13 18.61
C THR A 493 -37.90 -4.89 20.00
N ALA A 494 -37.95 -3.64 20.46
CA ALA A 494 -38.59 -3.24 21.71
C ALA A 494 -40.08 -3.65 21.75
N ALA A 495 -40.82 -3.43 20.64
CA ALA A 495 -42.22 -3.85 20.51
C ALA A 495 -42.40 -5.38 20.58
N ARG A 496 -41.38 -6.15 20.18
CA ARG A 496 -41.41 -7.63 20.23
C ARG A 496 -41.12 -8.19 21.62
N PHE A 497 -40.39 -7.45 22.46
CA PHE A 497 -39.95 -7.91 23.79
C PHE A 497 -40.76 -7.36 24.97
N GLY A 498 -41.84 -6.60 24.72
CA GLY A 498 -42.84 -6.22 25.74
C GLY A 498 -42.28 -5.34 26.86
N ASP A 499 -42.34 -4.02 26.67
CA ASP A 499 -42.04 -2.97 27.68
C ASP A 499 -40.58 -2.57 27.95
N LEU A 500 -39.65 -2.88 27.04
CA LEU A 500 -38.33 -2.23 27.08
C LEU A 500 -38.38 -0.86 26.38
N ASP A 501 -37.88 0.19 27.05
CA ASP A 501 -37.58 1.47 26.39
C ASP A 501 -36.54 1.21 25.28
N PRO A 502 -36.73 1.72 24.05
CA PRO A 502 -35.73 1.66 22.99
C PRO A 502 -34.30 2.05 23.41
N GLY A 503 -34.14 2.89 24.46
CA GLY A 503 -32.86 3.18 25.08
C GLY A 503 -32.22 1.99 25.80
N GLN A 504 -32.99 1.25 26.60
CA GLN A 504 -32.51 0.13 27.41
C GLN A 504 -32.19 -1.11 26.57
N VAL A 505 -32.95 -1.39 25.51
CA VAL A 505 -32.63 -2.44 24.51
C VAL A 505 -31.26 -2.15 23.88
N ARG A 506 -30.98 -0.88 23.58
CA ARG A 506 -29.75 -0.46 22.90
C ARG A 506 -28.50 -0.68 23.75
N ASP A 507 -28.61 -0.51 25.06
CA ASP A 507 -27.47 -0.64 25.97
C ASP A 507 -27.21 -2.11 26.33
N LEU A 508 -28.27 -2.92 26.48
CA LEU A 508 -28.17 -4.38 26.66
C LEU A 508 -27.56 -5.09 25.44
N ASP A 509 -28.02 -4.75 24.23
CA ASP A 509 -27.41 -5.24 22.99
C ASP A 509 -25.93 -4.87 22.93
N HIS A 510 -25.55 -3.66 23.34
CA HIS A 510 -24.18 -3.19 23.23
C HIS A 510 -23.19 -3.90 24.15
N ASP A 511 -23.58 -4.23 25.38
CA ASP A 511 -22.66 -4.84 26.36
C ASP A 511 -22.59 -6.37 26.20
N ALA A 512 -23.70 -7.03 25.92
CA ALA A 512 -23.71 -8.48 25.63
C ALA A 512 -23.02 -8.82 24.30
N GLU A 513 -23.31 -8.07 23.22
CA GLU A 513 -22.67 -8.24 21.91
C GLU A 513 -21.16 -7.95 22.01
N ARG A 514 -20.73 -6.97 22.82
CA ARG A 514 -19.29 -6.70 23.03
C ARG A 514 -18.55 -7.82 23.76
N ALA A 515 -19.18 -8.42 24.77
CA ALA A 515 -18.56 -9.49 25.56
C ALA A 515 -18.45 -10.80 24.75
N GLU A 516 -19.48 -11.15 23.99
CA GLU A 516 -19.51 -12.34 23.13
C GLU A 516 -18.56 -12.19 21.92
N LEU A 517 -18.58 -11.04 21.24
CA LEU A 517 -17.67 -10.75 20.12
C LEU A 517 -16.19 -10.70 20.54
N ALA A 518 -15.87 -10.36 21.79
CA ALA A 518 -14.48 -10.27 22.25
C ALA A 518 -13.83 -11.65 22.43
N GLY A 519 -14.59 -12.66 22.88
CA GLY A 519 -14.10 -14.04 23.02
C GLY A 519 -13.91 -14.74 21.67
N ASP A 520 -14.82 -14.49 20.72
CA ASP A 520 -14.80 -15.11 19.38
C ASP A 520 -13.83 -14.44 18.40
N ARG A 521 -13.42 -13.19 18.64
CA ARG A 521 -12.56 -12.44 17.69
C ARG A 521 -11.21 -13.09 17.45
N ASP A 522 -10.52 -13.50 18.51
CA ASP A 522 -9.14 -13.98 18.37
C ASP A 522 -9.06 -15.38 17.73
N SER A 523 -10.17 -16.13 17.72
CA SER A 523 -10.32 -17.46 17.13
C SER A 523 -11.03 -17.46 15.77
N PHE A 524 -11.83 -16.44 15.45
CA PHE A 524 -12.64 -16.42 14.24
C PHE A 524 -11.81 -16.50 12.95
N ARG A 525 -12.19 -17.44 12.07
CA ARG A 525 -11.61 -17.64 10.74
C ARG A 525 -12.70 -17.63 9.69
N THR A 526 -12.40 -17.01 8.55
CA THR A 526 -13.34 -17.02 7.41
C THR A 526 -13.63 -18.46 6.98
N PRO A 527 -14.91 -18.86 6.86
CA PRO A 527 -15.30 -20.15 6.30
C PRO A 527 -14.82 -20.31 4.85
N ALA A 528 -14.87 -21.53 4.31
CA ALA A 528 -14.43 -21.78 2.95
C ALA A 528 -15.14 -20.87 1.94
N LEU A 529 -14.40 -20.19 1.07
CA LEU A 529 -14.96 -19.11 0.23
C LEU A 529 -16.13 -19.54 -0.67
N HIS A 530 -16.16 -20.82 -1.06
CA HIS A 530 -17.21 -21.38 -1.90
C HIS A 530 -18.55 -21.57 -1.16
N THR A 531 -18.53 -21.59 0.19
CA THR A 531 -19.75 -21.70 1.00
C THR A 531 -20.36 -20.33 1.30
N LEU A 532 -19.69 -19.23 0.95
CA LEU A 532 -20.16 -17.88 1.25
C LEU A 532 -21.02 -17.35 0.09
N GLU A 533 -22.28 -17.01 0.39
CA GLU A 533 -23.13 -16.31 -0.56
C GLU A 533 -22.57 -14.93 -0.89
N ARG A 534 -22.59 -14.56 -2.18
CA ARG A 534 -22.09 -13.26 -2.63
C ARG A 534 -22.96 -12.13 -2.07
N PRO A 535 -22.38 -10.99 -1.68
CA PRO A 535 -23.14 -9.87 -1.19
C PRO A 535 -23.98 -9.29 -2.33
N SER A 536 -25.28 -9.08 -2.08
CA SER A 536 -26.18 -8.45 -3.04
C SER A 536 -25.76 -6.99 -3.27
N PHE A 537 -25.47 -6.63 -4.52
CA PHE A 537 -25.22 -5.23 -4.88
C PHE A 537 -26.55 -4.47 -4.94
N THR A 538 -26.70 -3.43 -4.12
CA THR A 538 -27.81 -2.50 -4.28
C THR A 538 -27.63 -1.70 -5.59
N PRO A 539 -28.72 -1.23 -6.23
CA PRO A 539 -28.62 -0.41 -7.44
C PRO A 539 -27.70 0.81 -7.25
N LEU A 540 -27.75 1.42 -6.06
CA LEU A 540 -26.88 2.55 -5.68
C LEU A 540 -25.40 2.17 -5.65
N ARG A 541 -25.04 1.01 -5.06
CA ARG A 541 -23.66 0.53 -5.04
C ARG A 541 -23.16 0.20 -6.44
N THR A 542 -24.01 -0.40 -7.26
CA THR A 542 -23.69 -0.71 -8.66
C THR A 542 -23.43 0.56 -9.46
N ALA A 543 -24.30 1.56 -9.34
CA ALA A 543 -24.12 2.86 -9.97
C ALA A 543 -22.83 3.55 -9.50
N GLY A 544 -22.54 3.53 -8.19
CA GLY A 544 -21.31 4.09 -7.64
C GLY A 544 -20.04 3.40 -8.17
N MET A 545 -20.03 2.07 -8.26
CA MET A 545 -18.90 1.32 -8.81
C MET A 545 -18.72 1.56 -10.31
N LEU A 546 -19.81 1.69 -11.08
CA LEU A 546 -19.74 2.03 -12.50
C LEU A 546 -19.24 3.46 -12.71
N ALA A 547 -19.70 4.42 -11.90
CA ALA A 547 -19.23 5.80 -11.94
C ALA A 547 -17.73 5.87 -11.60
N LEU A 548 -17.29 5.17 -10.57
CA LEU A 548 -15.87 5.08 -10.20
C LEU A 548 -15.02 4.51 -11.34
N ARG A 549 -15.49 3.42 -11.98
CA ARG A 549 -14.78 2.83 -13.13
C ARG A 549 -14.72 3.78 -14.32
N GLY A 550 -15.84 4.40 -14.69
CA GLY A 550 -15.89 5.35 -15.80
C GLY A 550 -14.95 6.53 -15.58
N TYR A 551 -14.97 7.07 -14.35
CA TYR A 551 -14.04 8.11 -13.91
C TYR A 551 -12.58 7.67 -14.04
N LEU A 552 -12.23 6.48 -13.54
CA LEU A 552 -10.84 6.00 -13.56
C LEU A 552 -10.32 5.76 -14.98
N LEU A 553 -11.13 5.20 -15.87
CA LEU A 553 -10.73 5.05 -17.27
C LEU A 553 -10.37 6.40 -17.90
N VAL A 554 -11.17 7.43 -17.64
CA VAL A 554 -10.90 8.80 -18.10
C VAL A 554 -9.65 9.36 -17.44
N ALA A 555 -9.52 9.24 -16.12
CA ALA A 555 -8.39 9.77 -15.37
C ALA A 555 -7.07 9.12 -15.78
N VAL A 556 -7.03 7.81 -15.99
CA VAL A 556 -5.84 7.08 -16.47
C VAL A 556 -5.41 7.57 -17.86
N VAL A 557 -6.35 7.67 -18.81
CA VAL A 557 -6.06 8.18 -20.16
C VAL A 557 -5.50 9.60 -20.09
N LEU A 558 -6.06 10.45 -19.23
CA LEU A 558 -5.63 11.84 -19.10
C LEU A 558 -4.28 11.98 -18.43
N VAL A 559 -3.97 11.16 -17.42
CA VAL A 559 -2.62 11.10 -16.85
C VAL A 559 -1.62 10.73 -17.94
N VAL A 560 -1.92 9.72 -18.77
CA VAL A 560 -1.07 9.34 -19.92
C VAL A 560 -0.91 10.50 -20.91
N VAL A 561 -2.00 11.16 -21.31
CA VAL A 561 -1.93 12.32 -22.21
C VAL A 561 -1.08 13.43 -21.59
N LYS A 562 -1.24 13.71 -20.29
CA LYS A 562 -0.52 14.82 -19.65
C LYS A 562 0.95 14.56 -19.52
N ILE A 563 1.30 13.31 -19.21
CA ILE A 563 2.68 12.84 -19.25
C ILE A 563 3.25 13.12 -20.64
N VAL A 564 2.53 12.75 -21.71
CA VAL A 564 2.98 12.99 -23.09
C VAL A 564 3.11 14.49 -23.42
N GLU A 565 2.17 15.33 -22.99
CA GLU A 565 2.21 16.78 -23.22
C GLU A 565 3.36 17.47 -22.49
N SER A 566 3.74 17.03 -21.30
CA SER A 566 4.88 17.64 -20.57
C SER A 566 6.24 17.48 -21.25
N ILE A 567 6.28 16.76 -22.37
CA ILE A 567 7.47 16.47 -23.20
C ILE A 567 7.59 17.42 -24.39
N GLY A 568 6.46 17.94 -24.89
CA GLY A 568 6.38 18.81 -26.07
C GLY A 568 6.39 20.27 -25.68
#